data_AF-A0A836RVV9-F1
#
_entry.id   AF-A0A836RVV9-F1
#
_cell.length_a   1.000
_cell.length_b   1.000
_cell.length_c   1.000
_cell.angle_alpha   90.00
_cell.angle_beta   90.00
_cell.angle_gamma   90.00
#
_symmetry.space_group_name_H-M   'P 1'
#
loop_
_entity.id
_entity.type
_entity.pdbx_description
1 polymer ?
#
loop_
_entity_poly.entity_id
_entity_poly.type
_entity_poly.pdbx_seq_one_letter_code
_entity_poly.pdbx_strand_id
1 'polypeptide(L)'
;MQATQQLSNEDNLRLNVLLAQPLRAIRINESSMTVHALTEQGEAKIVLNPTLRDEQYLRLVRELLSLKITGSPGGYPVFLKRWTRMGHADNTLEHMLLLGEPEAIISVVYSPDISHDIGVRAWWAHPTTEVAMRLMEYPAVASGELGKELAEYLMEFLPYEEKQLNIVNMVRLCLQDKVLITEKQLLSLWSRAKRKNPFYVGLLHADPQQIPL
;
A
#
# COMPACT_ATOMS: atom_id res chain seq x y z
N MET A 1 1.19 -18.89 -37.77
CA MET A 1 0.38 -17.74 -37.30
C MET A 1 0.90 -17.36 -35.93
N GLN A 2 1.58 -16.21 -35.80
CA GLN A 2 1.95 -15.69 -34.49
C GLN A 2 0.65 -15.25 -33.81
N ALA A 3 0.30 -15.86 -32.67
CA ALA A 3 -0.79 -15.36 -31.85
C ALA A 3 -0.42 -13.94 -31.41
N THR A 4 -1.20 -12.95 -31.84
CA THR A 4 -1.01 -11.55 -31.44
C THR A 4 -1.17 -11.50 -29.92
N GLN A 5 -0.07 -11.26 -29.19
CA GLN A 5 -0.08 -11.09 -27.73
C GLN A 5 -0.74 -9.75 -27.40
N GLN A 6 -2.07 -9.74 -27.35
CA GLN A 6 -2.87 -8.53 -27.14
C GLN A 6 -4.00 -8.83 -26.16
N LEU A 7 -4.39 -7.78 -25.43
CA LEU A 7 -5.59 -7.79 -24.59
C LEU A 7 -6.83 -8.06 -25.45
N SER A 8 -7.88 -8.62 -24.85
CA SER A 8 -9.18 -8.72 -25.53
C SER A 8 -9.67 -7.33 -25.93
N ASN A 9 -10.38 -7.22 -27.05
CA ASN A 9 -10.88 -5.93 -27.53
C ASN A 9 -11.78 -5.25 -26.49
N GLU A 10 -12.57 -6.04 -25.76
CA GLU A 10 -13.43 -5.57 -24.68
C GLU A 10 -12.61 -5.00 -23.51
N ASP A 11 -11.61 -5.74 -23.01
CA ASP A 11 -10.76 -5.25 -21.92
C ASP A 11 -9.95 -4.04 -22.32
N ASN A 12 -9.39 -4.03 -23.53
CA ASN A 12 -8.64 -2.91 -24.05
C ASN A 12 -9.50 -1.64 -24.08
N LEU A 13 -10.74 -1.73 -24.57
CA LEU A 13 -11.68 -0.61 -24.54
C LEU A 13 -12.00 -0.18 -23.11
N ARG A 14 -12.41 -1.10 -22.24
CA ARG A 14 -12.81 -0.81 -20.84
C ARG A 14 -11.68 -0.17 -20.04
N LEU A 15 -10.45 -0.70 -20.17
CA LEU A 15 -9.27 -0.16 -19.52
C LEU A 15 -8.92 1.24 -20.06
N ASN A 16 -8.99 1.49 -21.37
CA ASN A 16 -8.76 2.83 -21.91
C ASN A 16 -9.82 3.84 -21.45
N VAL A 17 -11.08 3.43 -21.34
CA VAL A 17 -12.16 4.28 -20.79
C VAL A 17 -11.91 4.59 -19.32
N LEU A 18 -11.45 3.62 -18.53
CA LEU A 18 -11.05 3.84 -17.15
C LEU A 18 -9.88 4.82 -17.04
N LEU A 19 -8.84 4.65 -17.85
CA LEU A 19 -7.63 5.47 -17.84
C LEU A 19 -7.83 6.89 -18.37
N ALA A 20 -8.99 7.19 -18.97
CA ALA A 20 -9.37 8.54 -19.36
C ALA A 20 -9.95 9.38 -18.19
N GLN A 21 -10.20 8.75 -17.04
CA GLN A 21 -10.74 9.40 -15.84
C GLN A 21 -9.61 9.92 -14.93
N PRO A 22 -9.90 10.88 -14.04
CA PRO A 22 -8.95 11.29 -13.00
C PRO A 22 -8.81 10.18 -11.94
N LEU A 23 -7.78 9.34 -12.11
CA LEU A 23 -7.48 8.23 -11.21
C LEU A 23 -6.54 8.67 -10.08
N ARG A 24 -6.76 8.13 -8.88
CA ARG A 24 -5.94 8.36 -7.68
C ARG A 24 -5.00 7.20 -7.38
N ALA A 25 -5.44 5.97 -7.60
CA ALA A 25 -4.63 4.75 -7.42
C ALA A 25 -5.24 3.59 -8.21
N ILE A 26 -4.42 2.59 -8.56
CA ILE A 26 -4.84 1.33 -9.20
C ILE A 26 -4.22 0.16 -8.42
N ARG A 27 -5.00 -0.89 -8.20
CA ARG A 27 -4.52 -2.19 -7.72
C ARG A 27 -5.11 -3.31 -8.56
N ILE A 28 -4.37 -4.40 -8.69
CA ILE A 28 -4.78 -5.57 -9.45
C ILE A 28 -4.91 -6.75 -8.49
N ASN A 29 -6.08 -7.37 -8.47
CA ASN A 29 -6.27 -8.65 -7.80
C ASN A 29 -6.02 -9.76 -8.83
N GLU A 30 -4.83 -10.36 -8.77
CA GLU A 30 -4.41 -11.38 -9.73
C GLU A 30 -5.28 -12.64 -9.68
N SER A 31 -5.65 -13.10 -8.48
CA SER A 31 -6.43 -14.33 -8.30
C SER A 31 -7.85 -14.23 -8.87
N SER A 32 -8.45 -13.04 -8.81
CA SER A 32 -9.79 -12.78 -9.36
C SER A 32 -9.76 -12.07 -10.71
N MET A 33 -8.57 -11.90 -11.30
CA MET A 33 -8.36 -11.20 -12.57
C MET A 33 -9.12 -9.87 -12.64
N THR A 34 -8.98 -9.05 -11.60
CA THR A 34 -9.75 -7.81 -11.46
C THR A 34 -8.84 -6.60 -11.29
N VAL A 35 -9.09 -5.56 -12.09
CA VAL A 35 -8.49 -4.23 -11.92
C VAL A 35 -9.44 -3.37 -11.08
N HIS A 36 -8.92 -2.82 -9.99
CA HIS A 36 -9.60 -1.85 -9.15
C HIS A 36 -8.93 -0.49 -9.32
N ALA A 37 -9.72 0.57 -9.43
CA ALA A 37 -9.22 1.93 -9.53
C ALA A 37 -9.97 2.85 -8.57
N LEU A 38 -9.21 3.62 -7.81
CA LEU A 38 -9.71 4.67 -6.94
C LEU A 38 -9.85 5.95 -7.74
N THR A 39 -11.04 6.55 -7.72
CA THR A 39 -11.36 7.84 -8.37
C THR A 39 -11.83 8.83 -7.31
N GLU A 40 -12.07 10.09 -7.71
CA GLU A 40 -12.71 11.07 -6.81
C GLU A 40 -14.14 10.68 -6.41
N GLN A 41 -14.86 9.94 -7.27
CA GLN A 41 -16.27 9.56 -7.06
C GLN A 41 -16.42 8.20 -6.35
N GLY A 42 -15.32 7.50 -6.09
CA GLY A 42 -15.32 6.17 -5.47
C GLY A 42 -14.50 5.14 -6.25
N GLU A 43 -14.80 3.87 -6.01
CA GLU A 43 -14.06 2.73 -6.59
C GLU A 43 -14.71 2.24 -7.89
N ALA A 44 -13.91 2.17 -8.96
CA ALA A 44 -14.25 1.51 -10.21
C ALA A 44 -13.61 0.12 -10.28
N LYS A 45 -14.33 -0.83 -10.88
CA LYS A 45 -13.90 -2.24 -10.98
C LYS A 45 -14.06 -2.76 -12.41
N ILE A 46 -13.02 -3.42 -12.93
CA ILE A 46 -13.05 -4.14 -14.21
C ILE A 46 -12.63 -5.58 -13.95
N VAL A 47 -13.55 -6.52 -14.16
CA VAL A 47 -13.22 -7.95 -14.22
C VAL A 47 -12.70 -8.25 -15.62
N LEU A 48 -11.46 -8.72 -15.71
CA LEU A 48 -10.77 -9.01 -16.96
C LEU A 48 -11.28 -10.31 -17.58
N ASN A 49 -11.27 -10.34 -18.91
CA ASN A 49 -11.62 -11.48 -19.74
C ASN A 49 -10.35 -11.98 -20.46
N PRO A 50 -9.47 -12.74 -19.77
CA PRO A 50 -8.19 -13.14 -20.33
C PRO A 50 -8.35 -14.05 -21.54
N THR A 51 -7.64 -13.70 -22.62
CA THR A 51 -7.53 -14.51 -23.85
C THR A 51 -6.25 -15.34 -23.90
N LEU A 52 -5.39 -15.15 -22.89
CA LEU A 52 -4.07 -15.77 -22.73
C LEU A 52 -3.97 -16.37 -21.31
N ARG A 53 -2.83 -16.98 -20.98
CA ARG A 53 -2.53 -17.34 -19.59
C ARG A 53 -2.55 -16.09 -18.71
N ASP A 54 -3.12 -16.21 -17.51
CA ASP A 54 -3.32 -15.10 -16.59
C ASP A 54 -2.06 -14.24 -16.38
N GLU A 55 -0.91 -14.86 -16.10
CA GLU A 55 0.37 -14.14 -15.95
C GLU A 55 0.74 -13.29 -17.17
N GLN A 56 0.56 -13.84 -18.38
CA GLN A 56 0.85 -13.12 -19.63
C GLN A 56 -0.16 -11.99 -19.84
N TYR A 57 -1.42 -12.25 -19.51
CA TYR A 57 -2.48 -11.28 -19.65
C TYR A 57 -2.31 -10.09 -18.70
N LEU A 58 -2.02 -10.37 -17.43
CA LEU A 58 -1.74 -9.36 -16.42
C LEU A 58 -0.51 -8.53 -16.79
N ARG A 59 0.53 -9.16 -17.35
CA ARG A 59 1.70 -8.43 -17.88
C ARG A 59 1.28 -7.43 -18.97
N LEU A 60 0.42 -7.80 -19.90
CA LEU A 60 -0.09 -6.88 -20.93
C LEU A 60 -0.93 -5.74 -20.33
N VAL A 61 -1.72 -6.02 -19.28
CA VAL A 61 -2.46 -4.98 -18.54
C VAL A 61 -1.48 -3.98 -17.92
N ARG A 62 -0.44 -4.46 -17.24
CA ARG A 62 0.59 -3.61 -16.60
C ARG A 62 1.39 -2.80 -17.62
N GLU A 63 1.71 -3.40 -18.76
CA GLU A 63 2.34 -2.69 -19.88
C GLU A 63 1.44 -1.56 -20.42
N LEU A 64 0.12 -1.80 -20.55
CA LEU A 64 -0.85 -0.77 -20.94
C LEU A 64 -0.90 0.37 -19.91
N LEU A 65 -1.03 0.04 -18.62
CA LEU A 65 -1.05 1.03 -17.52
C LEU A 65 0.21 1.90 -17.58
N SER A 66 1.37 1.25 -17.57
CA SER A 66 2.67 1.91 -17.59
C SER A 66 2.85 2.83 -18.81
N LEU A 67 2.44 2.37 -20.00
CA LEU A 67 2.49 3.18 -21.22
C LEU A 67 1.63 4.44 -21.11
N LYS A 68 0.41 4.32 -20.58
CA LYS A 68 -0.52 5.46 -20.44
C LYS A 68 -0.06 6.48 -19.41
N ILE A 69 0.49 6.03 -18.30
CA ILE A 69 0.91 6.90 -17.19
C ILE A 69 2.24 7.59 -17.50
N THR A 70 3.19 6.86 -18.09
CA THR A 70 4.55 7.38 -18.30
C THR A 70 4.81 7.92 -19.69
N GLY A 71 3.94 7.62 -20.67
CA GLY A 71 4.11 7.99 -22.07
C GLY A 71 5.33 7.34 -22.77
N SER A 72 6.04 6.44 -22.09
CA SER A 72 7.29 5.87 -22.59
C SER A 72 7.08 4.42 -23.10
N PRO A 73 7.60 4.08 -24.29
CA PRO A 73 7.36 2.78 -24.94
C PRO A 73 8.14 1.60 -24.32
N GLY A 74 8.84 1.81 -23.20
CA GLY A 74 9.75 0.82 -22.60
C GLY A 74 9.09 -0.32 -21.81
N GLY A 75 7.80 -0.22 -21.51
CA GLY A 75 7.04 -1.20 -20.73
C GLY A 75 7.57 -1.47 -19.30
N TYR A 76 6.75 -2.12 -18.50
CA TYR A 76 7.17 -2.76 -17.25
C TYR A 76 8.08 -3.97 -17.57
N PRO A 77 9.15 -4.28 -16.80
CA PRO A 77 9.63 -3.66 -15.55
C PRO A 77 10.79 -2.65 -15.75
N VAL A 78 11.05 -2.21 -16.99
CA VAL A 78 12.20 -1.34 -17.31
C VAL A 78 12.14 -0.01 -16.55
N PHE A 79 10.93 0.44 -16.21
CA PHE A 79 10.71 1.70 -15.48
C PHE A 79 11.18 1.69 -14.03
N LEU A 80 10.96 0.61 -13.27
CA LEU A 80 11.43 0.51 -11.87
C LEU A 80 12.96 0.69 -11.77
N LYS A 81 13.72 0.19 -12.76
CA LYS A 81 15.20 0.27 -12.78
C LYS A 81 15.77 1.65 -13.13
N ARG A 82 15.06 2.46 -13.94
CA ARG A 82 15.49 3.83 -14.26
C ARG A 82 15.14 4.81 -13.14
N TRP A 83 14.11 4.47 -12.37
CA TRP A 83 13.54 5.31 -11.34
C TRP A 83 14.41 5.47 -10.10
N THR A 84 15.09 4.39 -9.67
CA THR A 84 16.11 4.45 -8.60
C THR A 84 17.29 5.39 -8.91
N ARG A 85 17.40 5.89 -10.15
CA ARG A 85 18.46 6.81 -10.61
C ARG A 85 17.99 8.24 -10.84
N MET A 86 16.69 8.47 -11.06
CA MET A 86 16.12 9.79 -11.34
C MET A 86 15.41 10.31 -10.09
N GLY A 87 16.18 10.81 -9.13
CA GLY A 87 15.63 11.48 -7.95
C GLY A 87 14.74 12.67 -8.34
N HIS A 88 13.68 12.88 -7.56
CA HIS A 88 12.84 14.08 -7.51
C HIS A 88 12.34 14.62 -8.87
N ALA A 89 11.31 14.00 -9.43
CA ALA A 89 10.37 14.71 -10.30
C ALA A 89 9.05 15.00 -9.55
N ASP A 90 8.44 16.15 -9.83
CA ASP A 90 7.12 16.51 -9.31
C ASP A 90 6.07 15.52 -9.87
N ASN A 91 5.16 15.04 -9.01
CA ASN A 91 4.10 14.04 -9.28
C ASN A 91 4.55 12.58 -9.50
N THR A 92 5.79 12.27 -9.16
CA THR A 92 6.31 10.92 -9.38
C THR A 92 5.62 9.85 -8.53
N LEU A 93 5.29 10.16 -7.28
CA LEU A 93 4.61 9.22 -6.37
C LEU A 93 3.19 8.91 -6.85
N GLU A 94 2.47 9.89 -7.38
CA GLU A 94 1.11 9.69 -7.88
C GLU A 94 1.09 8.75 -9.08
N HIS A 95 2.04 8.90 -10.01
CA HIS A 95 2.16 8.00 -11.15
C HIS A 95 2.44 6.55 -10.71
N MET A 96 3.24 6.35 -9.66
CA MET A 96 3.52 5.01 -9.13
C MET A 96 2.28 4.32 -8.59
N LEU A 97 1.39 5.07 -7.93
CA LEU A 97 0.12 4.55 -7.40
C LEU A 97 -0.81 4.06 -8.51
N LEU A 98 -0.59 4.48 -9.76
CA LEU A 98 -1.41 4.09 -10.91
C LEU A 98 -0.86 2.87 -11.67
N LEU A 99 0.34 2.37 -11.34
CA LEU A 99 0.96 1.29 -12.10
C LEU A 99 0.27 -0.08 -11.90
N GLY A 100 -0.55 -0.23 -10.85
CA GLY A 100 -1.18 -1.52 -10.53
C GLY A 100 -0.21 -2.57 -9.99
N GLU A 101 0.96 -2.13 -9.51
CA GLU A 101 2.06 -3.00 -9.05
C GLU A 101 2.34 -2.82 -7.56
N PRO A 102 2.32 -3.89 -6.75
CA PRO A 102 2.68 -3.82 -5.34
C PRO A 102 4.07 -3.22 -5.10
N GLU A 103 5.07 -3.55 -5.93
CA GLU A 103 6.45 -3.05 -5.80
C GLU A 103 6.54 -1.53 -6.01
N ALA A 104 5.67 -0.97 -6.86
CA ALA A 104 5.57 0.47 -7.03
C ALA A 104 5.01 1.13 -5.77
N ILE A 105 3.99 0.53 -5.14
CA ILE A 105 3.45 1.02 -3.87
C ILE A 105 4.49 0.95 -2.75
N ILE A 106 5.24 -0.15 -2.67
CA ILE A 106 6.36 -0.28 -1.72
C ILE A 106 7.37 0.87 -1.94
N SER A 107 7.74 1.14 -3.19
CA SER A 107 8.65 2.26 -3.50
C SER A 107 8.08 3.62 -3.05
N VAL A 108 6.77 3.83 -3.21
CA VAL A 108 6.09 5.05 -2.71
C VAL A 108 6.23 5.15 -1.20
N VAL A 109 5.90 4.10 -0.44
CA VAL A 109 5.88 4.18 1.04
C VAL A 109 7.25 4.28 1.68
N TYR A 110 8.32 3.92 0.97
CA TYR A 110 9.71 4.14 1.40
C TYR A 110 10.33 5.46 0.89
N SER A 111 9.55 6.31 0.22
CA SER A 111 10.03 7.64 -0.20
C SER A 111 10.31 8.54 1.02
N PRO A 112 11.27 9.48 0.96
CA PRO A 112 11.70 10.24 2.14
C PRO A 112 10.57 11.00 2.85
N ASP A 113 9.66 11.59 2.08
CA ASP A 113 8.54 12.37 2.57
C ASP A 113 7.24 11.93 1.87
N ILE A 114 6.18 11.76 2.66
CA ILE A 114 4.87 11.33 2.18
C ILE A 114 3.80 12.18 2.84
N SER A 115 2.89 12.72 2.02
CA SER A 115 1.71 13.43 2.51
C SER A 115 0.64 12.45 2.99
N HIS A 116 -0.24 12.91 3.87
CA HIS A 116 -1.38 12.12 4.33
C HIS A 116 -2.17 11.50 3.16
N ASP A 117 -2.42 12.29 2.12
CA ASP A 117 -3.23 11.89 0.96
C ASP A 117 -2.56 10.77 0.15
N ILE A 118 -1.24 10.85 -0.08
CA ILE A 118 -0.48 9.76 -0.73
C ILE A 118 -0.50 8.51 0.13
N GLY A 119 -0.40 8.65 1.46
CA GLY A 119 -0.51 7.54 2.40
C GLY A 119 -1.85 6.80 2.30
N VAL A 120 -2.96 7.53 2.22
CA VAL A 120 -4.31 6.95 2.04
C VAL A 120 -4.42 6.17 0.73
N ARG A 121 -3.94 6.75 -0.37
CA ARG A 121 -3.97 6.09 -1.68
C ARG A 121 -3.08 4.83 -1.72
N ALA A 122 -1.90 4.89 -1.10
CA ALA A 122 -0.97 3.76 -1.00
C ALA A 122 -1.55 2.63 -0.15
N TRP A 123 -2.15 2.97 1.01
CA TRP A 123 -2.83 2.02 1.88
C TRP A 123 -3.98 1.31 1.17
N TRP A 124 -4.84 2.06 0.48
CA TRP A 124 -5.93 1.49 -0.31
C TRP A 124 -5.43 0.51 -1.38
N ALA A 125 -4.32 0.85 -2.05
CA ALA A 125 -3.76 0.04 -3.12
C ALA A 125 -3.11 -1.26 -2.61
N HIS A 126 -2.40 -1.22 -1.48
CA HIS A 126 -1.66 -2.37 -0.96
C HIS A 126 -1.70 -2.46 0.58
N PRO A 127 -2.82 -2.90 1.18
CA PRO A 127 -2.99 -2.92 2.63
C PRO A 127 -2.30 -4.14 3.26
N THR A 128 -1.01 -3.99 3.59
CA THR A 128 -0.22 -5.03 4.27
C THR A 128 0.40 -4.51 5.56
N THR A 129 0.81 -5.40 6.46
CA THR A 129 1.45 -5.01 7.73
C THR A 129 2.73 -4.20 7.52
N GLU A 130 3.52 -4.52 6.48
CA GLU A 130 4.71 -3.74 6.13
C GLU A 130 4.34 -2.31 5.74
N VAL A 131 3.35 -2.15 4.86
CA VAL A 131 2.85 -0.84 4.42
C VAL A 131 2.28 -0.05 5.60
N ALA A 132 1.48 -0.69 6.46
CA ALA A 132 0.91 -0.05 7.65
C ALA A 132 2.01 0.45 8.60
N MET A 133 2.98 -0.40 8.93
CA MET A 133 4.10 0.01 9.80
C MET A 133 4.88 1.17 9.20
N ARG A 134 5.18 1.11 7.90
CA ARG A 134 5.97 2.16 7.24
C ARG A 134 5.20 3.49 7.16
N LEU A 135 3.92 3.45 6.82
CA LEU A 135 3.07 4.65 6.78
C LEU A 135 2.92 5.30 8.16
N MET A 136 2.82 4.51 9.23
CA MET A 136 2.75 5.00 10.61
C MET A 136 4.02 5.70 11.11
N GLU A 137 5.14 5.61 10.38
CA GLU A 137 6.36 6.35 10.73
C GLU A 137 6.33 7.80 10.26
N TYR A 138 5.42 8.17 9.36
CA TYR A 138 5.27 9.55 8.90
C TYR A 138 4.30 10.31 9.80
N PRO A 139 4.73 11.42 10.44
CA PRO A 139 3.85 12.21 11.31
C PRO A 139 2.59 12.72 10.59
N ALA A 140 2.71 13.07 9.30
CA ALA A 140 1.57 13.51 8.47
C ALA A 140 0.50 12.43 8.29
N VAL A 141 0.89 11.15 8.34
CA VAL A 141 -0.05 10.02 8.26
C VAL A 141 -0.58 9.68 9.64
N ALA A 142 0.31 9.50 10.62
CA ALA A 142 -0.04 9.07 11.97
C ALA A 142 -0.98 10.07 12.70
N SER A 143 -0.82 11.38 12.48
CA SER A 143 -1.68 12.40 13.07
C SER A 143 -3.03 12.60 12.36
N GLY A 144 -3.19 12.05 11.15
CA GLY A 144 -4.43 12.17 10.38
C GLY A 144 -5.41 11.02 10.62
N GLU A 145 -6.50 10.99 9.86
CA GLU A 145 -7.57 9.98 10.01
C GLU A 145 -7.06 8.55 9.78
N LEU A 146 -6.20 8.37 8.77
CA LEU A 146 -5.56 7.10 8.45
C LEU A 146 -4.77 6.50 9.62
N GLY A 147 -4.18 7.31 10.50
CA GLY A 147 -3.37 6.80 11.62
C GLY A 147 -4.15 5.86 12.53
N LYS A 148 -5.43 6.16 12.80
CA LYS A 148 -6.30 5.29 13.62
C LYS A 148 -6.61 3.97 12.93
N GLU A 149 -6.95 4.03 11.65
CA GLU A 149 -7.22 2.83 10.85
C GLU A 149 -6.00 1.90 10.80
N LEU A 150 -4.80 2.48 10.59
CA LEU A 150 -3.56 1.71 10.60
C LEU A 150 -3.26 1.14 11.99
N ALA A 151 -3.49 1.88 13.08
CA ALA A 151 -3.30 1.37 14.43
C ALA A 151 -4.27 0.22 14.75
N GLU A 152 -5.54 0.33 14.34
CA GLU A 152 -6.53 -0.74 14.46
C GLU A 152 -6.10 -1.99 13.70
N TYR A 153 -5.69 -1.83 12.44
CA TYR A 153 -5.13 -2.91 11.62
C TYR A 153 -3.94 -3.56 12.32
N LEU A 154 -2.93 -2.80 12.75
CA LEU A 154 -1.75 -3.36 13.42
C LEU A 154 -2.16 -4.12 14.69
N MET A 155 -3.10 -3.62 15.48
CA MET A 155 -3.60 -4.30 16.69
C MET A 155 -4.30 -5.62 16.39
N GLU A 156 -5.05 -5.71 15.30
CA GLU A 156 -5.70 -6.93 14.83
C GLU A 156 -4.69 -8.00 14.39
N PHE A 157 -3.63 -7.57 13.69
CA PHE A 157 -2.60 -8.49 13.16
C PHE A 157 -1.50 -8.84 14.19
N LEU A 158 -1.32 -8.03 15.24
CA LEU A 158 -0.30 -8.23 16.27
C LEU A 158 -0.29 -9.63 16.93
N PRO A 159 -1.43 -10.30 17.22
CA PRO A 159 -1.43 -11.66 17.78
C PRO A 159 -0.79 -12.71 16.88
N TYR A 160 -0.75 -12.46 15.57
CA TYR A 160 -0.27 -13.38 14.53
C TYR A 160 1.17 -13.08 14.09
N GLU A 161 1.76 -11.98 14.56
CA GLU A 161 3.15 -11.64 14.24
C GLU A 161 4.13 -12.51 15.03
N GLU A 162 5.06 -13.13 14.32
CA GLU A 162 6.07 -14.03 14.88
C GLU A 162 7.43 -13.34 15.02
N LYS A 163 7.72 -12.36 14.15
CA LYS A 163 8.99 -11.64 14.16
C LYS A 163 9.01 -10.68 15.35
N GLN A 164 9.87 -10.96 16.32
CA GLN A 164 9.98 -10.16 17.55
C GLN A 164 10.20 -8.67 17.28
N LEU A 165 11.02 -8.32 16.28
CA LEU A 165 11.27 -6.93 15.91
C LEU A 165 10.01 -6.23 15.38
N ASN A 166 9.20 -6.93 14.60
CA ASN A 166 7.92 -6.39 14.12
C ASN A 166 6.96 -6.16 15.30
N ILE A 167 6.87 -7.10 16.25
CA ILE A 167 6.06 -6.93 17.46
C ILE A 167 6.46 -5.65 18.21
N VAL A 168 7.76 -5.43 18.41
CA VAL A 168 8.28 -4.21 19.05
C VAL A 168 7.85 -2.96 18.28
N ASN A 169 8.05 -2.95 16.96
CA ASN A 169 7.72 -1.81 16.11
C ASN A 169 6.22 -1.52 16.07
N MET A 170 5.38 -2.55 15.91
CA MET A 170 3.93 -2.40 15.91
C MET A 170 3.43 -1.80 17.23
N VAL A 171 3.88 -2.33 18.37
CA VAL A 171 3.53 -1.79 19.69
C VAL A 171 4.00 -0.35 19.82
N ARG A 172 5.25 -0.05 19.43
CA ARG A 172 5.80 1.32 19.44
C ARG A 172 4.92 2.28 18.63
N LEU A 173 4.58 1.90 17.40
CA LEU A 173 3.82 2.71 16.46
C LEU A 173 2.37 2.95 16.92
N CYS A 174 1.73 1.97 17.56
CA CYS A 174 0.39 2.15 18.11
C CYS A 174 0.35 3.09 19.34
N LEU A 175 1.50 3.30 19.99
CA LEU A 175 1.63 4.09 21.23
C LEU A 175 2.26 5.46 21.02
N GLN A 176 2.62 5.82 19.79
CA GLN A 176 3.27 7.10 19.49
C GLN A 176 2.37 8.32 19.78
N ASP A 177 1.05 8.13 19.76
CA ASP A 177 0.05 9.13 20.15
C ASP A 177 -1.11 8.44 20.90
N LYS A 178 -1.54 9.05 22.00
CA LYS A 178 -2.63 8.55 22.86
C LYS A 178 -3.98 8.50 22.14
N VAL A 179 -4.14 9.20 21.02
CA VAL A 179 -5.37 9.23 20.22
C VAL A 179 -5.49 7.99 19.30
N LEU A 180 -4.40 7.27 19.06
CA LEU A 180 -4.36 6.13 18.14
C LEU A 180 -4.97 4.85 18.71
N ILE A 181 -4.88 4.64 20.02
CA ILE A 181 -5.45 3.49 20.68
C ILE A 181 -6.25 3.87 21.92
N THR A 182 -7.25 3.06 22.23
CA THR A 182 -8.05 3.19 23.44
C THR A 182 -7.30 2.70 24.69
N GLU A 183 -7.71 3.18 25.86
CA GLU A 183 -7.19 2.69 27.15
C GLU A 183 -7.35 1.16 27.30
N LYS A 184 -8.45 0.61 26.79
CA LYS A 184 -8.69 -0.85 26.77
C LYS A 184 -7.64 -1.60 25.94
N GLN A 185 -7.26 -1.06 24.78
CA GLN A 185 -6.21 -1.62 23.94
C GLN A 185 -4.84 -1.51 24.61
N LEU A 186 -4.54 -0.38 25.26
CA LEU A 186 -3.32 -0.19 26.05
C LEU A 186 -3.20 -1.24 27.17
N LEU A 187 -4.27 -1.43 27.96
CA LEU A 187 -4.30 -2.45 29.02
C LEU A 187 -4.13 -3.87 28.47
N SER A 188 -4.71 -4.16 27.30
CA SER A 188 -4.51 -5.44 26.61
C SER A 188 -3.04 -5.65 26.22
N LEU A 189 -2.37 -4.64 25.65
CA LEU A 189 -0.94 -4.70 25.33
C LEU A 189 -0.10 -4.92 26.59
N TRP A 190 -0.40 -4.20 27.66
CA TRP A 190 0.29 -4.36 28.94
C TRP A 190 0.15 -5.76 29.53
N SER A 191 -1.06 -6.35 29.47
CA SER A 191 -1.29 -7.71 29.96
C SER A 191 -0.42 -8.74 29.23
N ARG A 192 -0.15 -8.52 27.93
CA ARG A 192 0.73 -9.37 27.11
C ARG A 192 2.21 -9.11 27.40
N ALA A 193 2.59 -7.85 27.64
CA ALA A 193 3.95 -7.45 27.98
C ALA A 193 4.48 -8.13 29.25
N LYS A 194 3.62 -8.37 30.25
CA LYS A 194 3.97 -9.12 31.47
C LYS A 194 4.47 -10.55 31.20
N ARG A 195 4.17 -11.13 30.03
CA ARG A 195 4.53 -12.50 29.66
C ARG A 195 5.46 -12.59 28.45
N LYS A 196 5.54 -11.54 27.63
CA LYS A 196 6.28 -11.53 26.36
C LYS A 196 7.20 -10.32 26.26
N ASN A 197 8.52 -10.56 26.27
CA ASN A 197 9.55 -9.51 26.21
C ASN A 197 9.40 -8.52 25.04
N PRO A 198 9.04 -8.93 23.79
CA PRO A 198 8.92 -7.98 22.69
C PRO A 198 7.84 -6.90 22.91
N PHE A 199 6.72 -7.24 23.54
CA PHE A 199 5.67 -6.26 23.86
C PHE A 199 6.18 -5.25 24.89
N TYR A 200 6.91 -5.73 25.90
CA TYR A 200 7.48 -4.87 26.93
C TYR A 200 8.51 -3.89 26.36
N VAL A 201 9.38 -4.34 25.46
CA VAL A 201 10.35 -3.48 24.76
C VAL A 201 9.64 -2.43 23.90
N GLY A 202 8.56 -2.80 23.20
CA GLY A 202 7.77 -1.85 22.42
C GLY A 202 7.15 -0.74 23.26
N LEU A 203 6.59 -1.08 24.43
CA LEU A 203 6.04 -0.12 25.39
C LEU A 203 7.11 0.84 25.92
N LEU A 204 8.27 0.30 26.32
CA LEU A 204 9.41 1.11 26.79
C LEU A 204 9.94 2.05 25.70
N HIS A 205 9.93 1.63 24.44
CA HIS A 205 10.39 2.45 23.34
C HIS A 205 9.39 3.56 22.98
N ALA A 206 8.09 3.33 23.14
CA ALA A 206 7.08 4.35 22.87
C ALA A 206 7.12 5.47 23.90
N ASP A 207 6.84 5.12 25.15
CA ASP A 207 6.87 6.05 26.28
C ASP A 207 6.86 5.26 27.59
N PRO A 208 7.98 5.22 28.33
CA PRO A 208 8.05 4.57 29.64
C PRO A 208 7.02 5.10 30.65
N GLN A 209 6.54 6.34 30.49
CA GLN A 209 5.54 6.93 31.39
C GLN A 209 4.11 6.43 31.14
N GLN A 210 3.86 5.79 30.00
CA GLN A 210 2.56 5.21 29.66
C GLN A 210 2.38 3.78 30.15
N ILE A 211 3.38 3.22 30.82
CA ILE A 211 3.29 1.90 31.43
C ILE A 211 2.34 1.97 32.63
N PRO A 212 1.20 1.25 32.62
CA PRO A 212 0.30 1.22 33.77
C PRO A 212 0.98 0.47 34.92
N LEU A 213 1.40 1.20 35.95
CA LEU A 213 1.99 0.67 37.19
C LEU A 213 0.93 -0.07 38.03
#